data_AF-A0A069AQF4-F1
#
_entry.id   AF-A0A069AQF4-F1
#
_cell.length_a   1.000
_cell.length_b   1.000
_cell.length_c   1.000
_cell.angle_alpha   90.00
_cell.angle_beta   90.00
_cell.angle_gamma   90.00
#
_symmetry.space_group_name_H-M   'P 1'
#
loop_
_entity.id
_entity.type
_entity.pdbx_description
1 polymer ?
#
loop_
_entity_poly.entity_id
_entity_poly.type
_entity_poly.pdbx_seq_one_letter_code
_entity_poly.pdbx_strand_id
1 'polypeptide(L)'
;MTESAFFASASRKDCFSDLEVEKYEIIATLDLRTSNICRELDGKVFDMKDYQVGVTAPPFHCRCRTTTAPWFEDEEGYRAAKGEDGKTYYVPSSMKYNEWYEKYVKHNSILEIKNSAIIDSIKEDIKNGKYNLNIHDGKQGKHLKEHNNYIEGRSYLTITKEEAQELVNKHAGNGIIKFNRSGEWDKKELIEVDKNIGVNVNNITGEKTLTNKFKIHYSKTGTHIVPAL
;
A
#
# COMPACT_ATOMS: atom_id res chain seq x y z
N MET A 1 22.37 19.45 15.85
CA MET A 1 22.15 20.66 15.03
C MET A 1 20.87 21.32 15.54
N THR A 2 21.00 22.15 16.57
CA THR A 2 19.87 22.86 17.22
C THR A 2 20.11 24.37 17.15
N GLU A 3 21.37 24.79 17.24
CA GLU A 3 21.81 26.19 17.13
C GLU A 3 21.43 26.85 15.81
N SER A 4 21.69 26.22 14.66
CA SER A 4 21.25 26.75 13.35
C SER A 4 19.73 26.92 13.26
N ALA A 5 18.95 25.98 13.83
CA ALA A 5 17.49 26.08 13.87
C ALA A 5 17.02 27.18 14.82
N PHE A 6 17.73 27.42 15.93
CA PHE A 6 17.47 28.52 16.85
C PHE A 6 17.60 29.88 16.14
N PHE A 7 18.73 30.10 15.46
CA PHE A 7 18.94 31.35 14.71
C PHE A 7 17.91 31.51 13.57
N ALA A 8 17.55 30.44 12.86
CA ALA A 8 16.51 30.50 11.83
C ALA A 8 15.14 30.94 12.38
N SER A 9 14.76 30.49 13.58
CA SER A 9 13.53 30.95 14.23
C SER A 9 13.63 32.36 14.77
N ALA A 10 14.80 32.78 15.28
CA ALA A 10 15.03 34.16 15.65
C ALA A 10 14.89 35.10 14.45
N SER A 11 15.51 34.78 13.31
CA SER A 11 15.34 35.56 12.07
C SER A 11 13.90 35.56 11.56
N ARG A 12 13.16 34.46 11.76
CA ARG A 12 11.74 34.41 11.41
C ARG A 12 10.90 35.34 12.29
N LYS A 13 11.23 35.48 13.57
CA LYS A 13 10.59 36.45 14.48
C LYS A 13 10.74 37.87 13.95
N ASP A 14 11.96 38.25 13.56
CA ASP A 14 12.25 39.58 13.04
C ASP A 14 11.45 39.84 11.75
N CYS A 15 11.45 38.86 10.83
CA CYS A 15 10.65 38.93 9.60
C CYS A 15 9.14 39.07 9.86
N PHE A 16 8.59 38.34 10.83
CA PHE A 16 7.18 38.45 11.19
C PHE A 16 6.86 39.81 11.83
N SER A 17 7.79 40.38 12.59
CA SER A 17 7.65 41.73 13.15
C SER A 17 7.67 42.80 12.07
N ASP A 18 8.56 42.69 11.09
CA ASP A 18 8.66 43.63 9.95
C ASP A 18 7.41 43.58 9.04
N LEU A 19 6.75 42.42 8.98
CA LEU A 19 5.51 42.20 8.23
C LEU A 19 4.24 42.48 9.06
N GLU A 20 4.38 43.00 10.27
CA GLU A 20 3.26 43.33 11.18
C GLU A 20 2.29 42.15 11.43
N VAL A 21 2.82 40.93 11.48
CA VAL A 21 2.03 39.73 11.78
C VAL A 21 1.58 39.77 13.24
N GLU A 22 0.28 39.63 13.51
CA GLU A 22 -0.24 39.63 14.88
C GLU A 22 -0.13 38.26 15.56
N LYS A 23 -0.43 37.19 14.81
CA LYS A 23 -0.51 35.81 15.28
C LYS A 23 0.23 34.86 14.36
N TYR A 24 0.79 33.81 14.96
CA TYR A 24 1.46 32.74 14.23
C TYR A 24 0.96 31.38 14.68
N GLU A 25 1.03 30.41 13.79
CA GLU A 25 0.71 29.02 14.09
C GLU A 25 1.96 28.13 14.07
N ILE A 26 1.92 27.07 14.87
CA ILE A 26 2.93 26.03 14.88
C ILE A 26 2.55 24.96 13.86
N ILE A 27 3.44 24.71 12.89
CA ILE A 27 3.28 23.68 11.86
C ILE A 27 4.33 22.59 12.05
N ALA A 28 3.91 21.42 12.49
CA ALA A 28 4.75 20.22 12.56
C ALA A 28 4.88 19.54 11.18
N THR A 29 5.96 18.80 10.93
CA THR A 29 6.00 17.97 9.71
C THR A 29 5.04 16.79 9.86
N LEU A 30 4.20 16.52 8.85
CA LEU A 30 3.32 15.36 8.82
C LEU A 30 4.11 14.12 8.35
N ASP A 31 4.82 13.49 9.28
CA ASP A 31 5.57 12.25 9.05
C ASP A 31 5.71 11.42 10.35
N LEU A 32 6.16 10.17 10.22
CA LEU A 32 6.30 9.24 11.36
C LEU A 32 7.44 9.61 12.33
N ARG A 33 8.33 10.54 11.96
CA ARG A 33 9.53 10.91 12.72
C ARG A 33 9.33 12.16 13.58
N THR A 34 8.26 12.92 13.35
CA THR A 34 7.87 14.05 14.19
C THR A 34 7.66 13.56 15.63
N SER A 35 8.21 14.26 16.62
CA SER A 35 8.16 13.86 18.03
C SER A 35 6.79 14.07 18.65
N ASN A 36 6.48 13.40 19.77
CA ASN A 36 5.22 13.58 20.48
C ASN A 36 4.96 15.04 20.88
N ILE A 37 5.99 15.73 21.38
CA ILE A 37 5.91 17.15 21.76
C ILE A 37 5.47 18.00 20.55
N CYS A 38 6.09 17.79 19.38
CA CYS A 38 5.74 18.51 18.16
C CYS A 38 4.32 18.19 17.65
N ARG A 39 3.88 16.93 17.79
CA ARG A 39 2.52 16.51 17.37
C ARG A 39 1.44 17.19 18.20
N GLU A 40 1.67 17.35 19.50
CA GLU A 40 0.73 18.01 20.43
C GLU A 40 0.68 19.52 20.26
N LEU A 41 1.73 20.13 19.71
CA LEU A 41 1.80 21.56 19.44
C LEU A 41 1.30 21.95 18.03
N ASP A 42 1.09 20.98 17.14
CA ASP A 42 0.65 21.22 15.76
C ASP A 42 -0.71 21.93 15.70
N GLY A 43 -0.79 23.02 14.96
CA GLY A 43 -2.01 23.84 14.78
C GLY A 43 -2.38 24.71 15.99
N LYS A 44 -1.49 24.86 16.99
CA LYS A 44 -1.67 25.85 18.05
C LYS A 44 -1.25 27.24 17.55
N VAL A 45 -2.10 28.23 17.84
CA VAL A 45 -1.90 29.64 17.47
C VAL A 45 -1.44 30.41 18.70
N PHE A 46 -0.45 31.28 18.52
CA PHE A 46 0.12 32.13 19.56
C PHE A 46 0.22 33.58 19.06
N ASP A 47 0.15 34.54 19.99
CA ASP A 47 0.38 35.94 19.70
C ASP A 47 1.89 36.22 19.53
N MET A 48 2.25 37.12 18.61
CA MET A 48 3.66 37.46 18.37
C MET A 48 4.37 38.05 19.60
N LYS A 49 3.62 38.62 20.54
CA LYS A 49 4.14 39.12 21.83
C LYS A 49 4.79 38.02 22.67
N ASP A 50 4.28 36.80 22.55
CA ASP A 50 4.74 35.63 23.30
C ASP A 50 5.83 34.85 22.55
N TYR A 51 6.33 35.35 21.41
CA TYR A 51 7.30 34.63 20.58
C TYR A 51 8.67 34.47 21.29
N GLN A 52 8.93 33.24 21.75
CA GLN A 52 10.14 32.81 22.44
C GLN A 52 10.65 31.50 21.84
N VAL A 53 11.82 31.57 21.21
CA VAL A 53 12.48 30.41 20.58
C VAL A 53 12.83 29.37 21.64
N GLY A 54 12.40 28.13 21.44
CA GLY A 54 12.57 27.02 22.36
C GLY A 54 11.40 26.78 23.33
N VAL A 55 10.47 27.75 23.47
CA VAL A 55 9.32 27.65 24.38
C VAL A 55 8.00 27.69 23.62
N THR A 56 7.74 28.78 22.90
CA THR A 56 6.51 29.02 22.12
C THR A 56 6.78 28.99 20.61
N ALA A 57 8.05 28.96 20.21
CA ALA A 57 8.49 28.77 18.82
C ALA A 57 9.56 27.67 18.74
N PRO A 58 9.63 26.89 17.65
CA PRO A 58 10.65 25.84 17.48
C PRO A 58 12.06 26.46 17.41
N PRO A 59 13.14 25.68 17.67
CA PRO A 59 13.13 24.25 17.94
C PRO A 59 12.82 23.91 19.41
N PHE A 60 11.82 23.06 19.66
CA PHE A 60 11.46 22.60 21.02
C PHE A 60 12.37 21.51 21.57
N HIS A 61 13.09 20.82 20.69
CA HIS A 61 14.00 19.72 21.03
C HIS A 61 15.05 19.55 19.93
N CYS A 62 16.07 18.71 20.19
CA CYS A 62 17.06 18.39 19.17
C CYS A 62 16.40 17.69 17.96
N ARG A 63 16.84 18.04 16.73
CA ARG A 63 16.23 17.55 15.47
C ARG A 63 14.73 17.84 15.35
N CYS A 64 14.28 18.98 15.86
CA CYS A 64 12.91 19.45 15.71
C CYS A 64 12.51 19.51 14.22
N ARG A 65 11.31 19.02 13.90
CA ARG A 65 10.73 18.98 12.54
C ARG A 65 9.54 19.92 12.41
N THR A 66 9.50 20.96 13.25
CA THR A 66 8.40 21.91 13.34
C THR A 66 8.89 23.28 12.94
N THR A 67 8.02 24.04 12.29
CA THR A 67 8.22 25.44 11.89
C THR A 67 7.04 26.28 12.36
N THR A 68 7.10 27.58 12.16
CA THR A 68 5.97 28.50 12.35
C THR A 68 5.59 29.14 11.02
N ALA A 69 4.31 29.47 10.88
CA ALA A 69 3.78 30.28 9.78
C ALA A 69 2.90 31.41 10.34
N PRO A 70 2.75 32.53 9.63
CA PRO A 70 1.72 33.53 9.96
C PRO A 70 0.34 32.88 9.92
N TRP A 71 -0.54 33.26 10.86
CA TRP A 71 -1.90 32.71 10.91
C TRP A 71 -2.90 33.71 10.34
N PHE A 72 -3.79 33.23 9.48
CA PHE A 72 -4.89 33.99 8.89
C PHE A 72 -6.21 33.21 9.02
N GLU A 73 -7.34 33.90 9.18
CA GLU A 73 -8.66 33.26 9.38
C GLU A 73 -9.13 32.45 8.16
N ASP A 74 -8.78 32.90 6.95
CA ASP A 74 -9.28 32.33 5.68
C ASP A 74 -8.14 31.76 4.81
N GLU A 75 -7.21 31.00 5.39
CA GLU A 75 -6.12 30.40 4.62
C GLU A 75 -6.52 29.06 3.98
N GLU A 76 -6.83 29.11 2.67
CA GLU A 76 -6.89 27.91 1.84
C GLU A 76 -5.51 27.59 1.27
N GLY A 77 -4.90 26.54 1.79
CA GLY A 77 -3.57 26.11 1.36
C GLY A 77 -3.38 24.60 1.43
N TYR A 78 -2.17 24.18 1.08
CA TYR A 78 -1.73 22.80 1.19
C TYR A 78 -0.44 22.73 2.01
N ARG A 79 -0.35 21.71 2.87
CA ARG A 79 0.89 21.36 3.58
C ARG A 79 1.40 20.00 3.12
N ALA A 80 2.72 19.86 3.12
CA ALA A 80 3.39 18.63 2.72
C ALA A 80 3.30 17.56 3.81
N ALA A 81 2.97 16.33 3.41
CA ALA A 81 3.01 15.13 4.23
C ALA A 81 3.89 14.06 3.58
N LYS A 82 4.50 13.20 4.40
CA LYS A 82 5.31 12.06 3.91
C LYS A 82 4.61 10.75 4.19
N GLY A 83 4.45 9.95 3.15
CA GLY A 83 3.93 8.58 3.26
C GLY A 83 4.95 7.65 3.90
N GLU A 84 4.53 6.43 4.20
CA GLU A 84 5.42 5.35 4.66
C GLU A 84 6.49 5.01 3.62
N ASP A 85 6.16 5.18 2.34
CA ASP A 85 7.06 5.05 1.20
C ASP A 85 8.13 6.15 1.11
N GLY A 86 8.08 7.14 2.00
CA GLY A 86 8.98 8.28 2.04
C GLY A 86 8.70 9.35 0.98
N LYS A 87 7.67 9.18 0.15
CA LYS A 87 7.27 10.16 -0.86
C LYS A 87 6.46 11.28 -0.23
N THR A 88 6.71 12.49 -0.72
CA THR A 88 5.96 13.68 -0.32
C THR A 88 4.67 13.80 -1.13
N TYR A 89 3.56 14.07 -0.44
CA TYR A 89 2.27 14.43 -1.03
C TYR A 89 1.69 15.64 -0.30
N TYR A 90 0.60 16.20 -0.82
CA TYR A 90 0.00 17.42 -0.28
C TYR A 90 -1.37 17.12 0.34
N VAL A 91 -1.62 17.71 1.51
CA VAL A 91 -2.91 17.66 2.22
C VAL A 91 -3.38 19.09 2.53
N PRO A 92 -4.68 19.32 2.78
CA PRO A 92 -5.18 20.65 3.15
C PRO A 92 -4.41 21.23 4.34
N SER A 93 -4.14 22.55 4.33
CA SER A 93 -3.39 23.24 5.39
C SER A 93 -4.02 23.05 6.77
N SER A 94 -5.35 23.07 6.81
CA SER A 94 -6.16 22.89 8.03
C SER A 94 -6.03 21.51 8.69
N MET A 95 -5.47 20.52 7.99
CA MET A 95 -5.30 19.17 8.54
C MET A 95 -4.25 19.13 9.64
N LYS A 96 -4.65 18.69 10.84
CA LYS A 96 -3.75 18.54 11.99
C LYS A 96 -3.05 17.18 11.98
N TYR A 97 -1.91 17.09 12.67
CA TYR A 97 -1.13 15.86 12.75
C TYR A 97 -1.94 14.63 13.18
N ASN A 98 -2.77 14.75 14.22
CA ASN A 98 -3.53 13.61 14.75
C ASN A 98 -4.58 13.09 13.74
N GLU A 99 -5.25 14.00 13.04
CA GLU A 99 -6.22 13.66 11.99
C GLU A 99 -5.53 12.98 10.81
N TRP A 100 -4.38 13.52 10.40
CA TRP A 100 -3.53 12.93 9.37
C TRP A 100 -3.08 11.51 9.76
N TYR A 101 -2.61 11.33 11.00
CA TYR A 101 -2.13 10.04 11.50
C TYR A 101 -3.24 8.98 11.53
N GLU A 102 -4.43 9.31 12.06
CA GLU A 102 -5.56 8.39 12.09
C GLU A 102 -6.02 8.02 10.68
N LYS A 103 -6.13 9.00 9.78
CA LYS A 103 -6.66 8.80 8.43
C LYS A 103 -5.70 8.04 7.51
N TYR A 104 -4.42 8.35 7.53
CA TYR A 104 -3.47 7.83 6.53
C TYR A 104 -2.50 6.79 7.08
N VAL A 105 -2.15 6.84 8.36
CA VAL A 105 -1.18 5.88 8.94
C VAL A 105 -1.91 4.71 9.56
N LYS A 106 -2.75 4.98 10.57
CA LYS A 106 -3.45 3.94 11.31
C LYS A 106 -4.43 3.17 10.43
N HIS A 107 -5.18 3.86 9.58
CA HIS A 107 -6.09 3.20 8.64
C HIS A 107 -5.38 2.19 7.74
N ASN A 108 -4.22 2.55 7.18
CA ASN A 108 -3.42 1.66 6.33
C ASN A 108 -2.93 0.43 7.11
N SER A 109 -2.40 0.64 8.33
CA SER A 109 -1.97 -0.48 9.17
C SER A 109 -3.11 -1.47 9.49
N ILE A 110 -4.32 -0.96 9.75
CA ILE A 110 -5.51 -1.80 10.01
C ILE A 110 -5.91 -2.57 8.75
N LEU A 111 -5.85 -1.94 7.57
CA LEU A 111 -6.15 -2.61 6.30
C LEU A 111 -5.14 -3.72 5.99
N GLU A 112 -3.85 -3.49 6.20
CA GLU A 112 -2.81 -4.49 6.02
C GLU A 112 -3.01 -5.69 6.95
N ILE A 113 -3.29 -5.44 8.24
CA ILE A 113 -3.57 -6.50 9.22
C ILE A 113 -4.83 -7.29 8.82
N LYS A 114 -5.91 -6.62 8.44
CA LYS A 114 -7.15 -7.27 7.98
C LYS A 114 -6.89 -8.14 6.75
N ASN A 115 -6.13 -7.63 5.77
CA ASN A 115 -5.79 -8.39 4.57
C ASN A 115 -4.93 -9.61 4.90
N SER A 116 -3.96 -9.49 5.82
CA SER A 116 -3.16 -10.63 6.28
C SER A 116 -4.05 -11.71 6.92
N ALA A 117 -4.93 -11.33 7.84
CA ALA A 117 -5.83 -12.27 8.51
C ALA A 117 -6.78 -12.98 7.53
N ILE A 118 -7.31 -12.25 6.54
CA ILE A 118 -8.14 -12.83 5.47
C ILE A 118 -7.33 -13.80 4.61
N ILE A 119 -6.10 -13.45 4.24
CA ILE A 119 -5.19 -14.32 3.47
C ILE A 119 -4.91 -15.61 4.24
N ASP A 120 -4.61 -15.52 5.54
CA ASP A 120 -4.32 -16.68 6.37
C ASP A 120 -5.54 -17.61 6.49
N SER A 121 -6.73 -17.05 6.69
CA SER A 121 -7.98 -17.81 6.70
C SER A 121 -8.26 -18.51 5.36
N ILE A 122 -8.00 -17.86 4.22
CA ILE A 122 -8.16 -18.48 2.90
C ILE A 122 -7.17 -19.63 2.69
N LYS A 123 -5.92 -19.45 3.11
CA LYS A 123 -4.89 -20.50 3.01
C LYS A 123 -5.24 -21.70 3.89
N GLU A 124 -5.77 -21.46 5.08
CA GLU A 124 -6.26 -22.50 5.97
C GLU A 124 -7.46 -23.24 5.39
N ASP A 125 -8.44 -22.53 4.81
CA ASP A 125 -9.57 -23.12 4.09
C ASP A 125 -9.10 -24.06 2.95
N ILE A 126 -8.09 -23.65 2.18
CA ILE A 126 -7.50 -24.46 1.11
C ILE A 126 -6.84 -25.73 1.69
N LYS A 127 -6.03 -25.59 2.74
CA LYS A 127 -5.33 -26.72 3.40
C LYS A 127 -6.29 -27.70 4.06
N ASN A 128 -7.36 -27.20 4.66
CA ASN A 128 -8.38 -28.01 5.33
C ASN A 128 -9.38 -28.67 4.36
N GLY A 129 -9.16 -28.56 3.04
CA GLY A 129 -9.93 -29.28 2.04
C GLY A 129 -11.31 -28.68 1.72
N LYS A 130 -11.55 -27.40 2.05
CA LYS A 130 -12.78 -26.70 1.65
C LYS A 130 -12.93 -26.59 0.12
N TYR A 131 -11.83 -26.66 -0.60
CA TYR A 131 -11.77 -26.68 -2.06
C TYR A 131 -11.25 -28.01 -2.56
N ASN A 132 -11.88 -28.52 -3.63
CA ASN A 132 -11.42 -29.73 -4.29
C ASN A 132 -10.18 -29.40 -5.12
N LEU A 133 -9.03 -29.93 -4.69
CA LEU A 133 -7.73 -29.72 -5.35
C LEU A 133 -7.50 -30.63 -6.56
N ASN A 134 -8.42 -31.56 -6.85
CA ASN A 134 -8.35 -32.35 -8.06
C ASN A 134 -8.68 -31.48 -9.28
N ILE A 135 -7.83 -31.60 -10.29
CA ILE A 135 -8.00 -30.90 -11.56
C ILE A 135 -9.28 -31.37 -12.23
N HIS A 136 -10.16 -30.41 -12.49
CA HIS A 136 -11.37 -30.62 -13.25
C HIS A 136 -11.05 -30.72 -14.73
N ASP A 137 -11.18 -31.92 -15.28
CA ASP A 137 -10.82 -32.28 -16.65
C ASP A 137 -11.32 -31.29 -17.71
N GLY A 138 -12.64 -31.10 -17.80
CA GLY A 138 -13.19 -30.20 -18.82
C GLY A 138 -12.81 -28.72 -18.70
N LYS A 139 -12.42 -28.25 -17.50
CA LYS A 139 -11.93 -26.87 -17.29
C LYS A 139 -10.47 -26.77 -17.65
N GLN A 140 -9.66 -27.75 -17.25
CA GLN A 140 -8.24 -27.82 -17.60
C GLN A 140 -8.02 -28.01 -19.10
N GLY A 141 -8.88 -28.80 -19.75
CA GLY A 141 -8.84 -29.07 -21.18
C GLY A 141 -8.92 -27.82 -22.07
N LYS A 142 -9.47 -26.71 -21.56
CA LYS A 142 -9.45 -25.41 -22.27
C LYS A 142 -8.04 -24.83 -22.43
N HIS A 143 -7.07 -25.37 -21.70
CA HIS A 143 -5.68 -24.94 -21.63
C HIS A 143 -4.70 -26.06 -22.01
N LEU A 144 -5.18 -27.14 -22.65
CA LEU A 144 -4.36 -28.25 -23.15
C LEU A 144 -4.62 -28.40 -24.65
N LYS A 145 -3.61 -28.16 -25.49
CA LYS A 145 -3.76 -28.15 -26.96
C LYS A 145 -4.35 -29.43 -27.54
N GLU A 146 -3.97 -30.58 -26.97
CA GLU A 146 -4.39 -31.90 -27.45
C GLU A 146 -5.80 -32.30 -26.96
N HIS A 147 -6.46 -31.47 -26.15
CA HIS A 147 -7.75 -31.80 -25.57
C HIS A 147 -8.90 -31.25 -26.41
N ASN A 148 -9.99 -32.01 -26.54
CA ASN A 148 -11.16 -31.65 -27.35
C ASN A 148 -11.84 -30.32 -26.95
N ASN A 149 -11.62 -29.87 -25.71
CA ASN A 149 -12.15 -28.60 -25.17
C ASN A 149 -11.19 -27.41 -25.35
N TYR A 150 -10.06 -27.58 -26.01
CA TYR A 150 -9.11 -26.50 -26.24
C TYR A 150 -9.75 -25.37 -27.03
N ILE A 151 -9.47 -24.13 -26.60
CA ILE A 151 -9.96 -22.94 -27.29
C ILE A 151 -8.75 -22.21 -27.84
N GLU A 152 -8.70 -22.06 -29.17
CA GLU A 152 -7.62 -21.36 -29.84
C GLU A 152 -7.49 -19.90 -29.32
N GLY A 153 -6.25 -19.43 -29.19
CA GLY A 153 -5.94 -18.12 -28.63
C GLY A 153 -5.89 -18.06 -27.09
N ARG A 154 -6.25 -19.13 -26.36
CA ARG A 154 -6.06 -19.20 -24.91
C ARG A 154 -4.61 -19.54 -24.54
N SER A 155 -4.19 -19.08 -23.36
CA SER A 155 -2.98 -19.59 -22.68
C SER A 155 -3.07 -21.11 -22.51
N TYR A 156 -1.96 -21.81 -22.71
CA TYR A 156 -1.93 -23.27 -22.70
C TYR A 156 -0.70 -23.81 -21.97
N LEU A 157 -0.85 -24.97 -21.35
CA LEU A 157 0.25 -25.68 -20.70
C LEU A 157 1.12 -26.39 -21.73
N THR A 158 2.42 -26.46 -21.44
CA THR A 158 3.38 -27.31 -22.15
C THR A 158 3.72 -28.59 -21.37
N ILE A 159 3.18 -28.71 -20.16
CA ILE A 159 3.30 -29.87 -19.27
C ILE A 159 2.08 -30.78 -19.38
N THR A 160 2.21 -31.99 -18.88
CA THR A 160 1.13 -32.98 -18.79
C THR A 160 0.08 -32.59 -17.74
N LYS A 161 -1.10 -33.24 -17.78
CA LYS A 161 -2.15 -33.03 -16.78
C LYS A 161 -1.73 -33.57 -15.42
N GLU A 162 -0.94 -34.63 -15.41
CA GLU A 162 -0.36 -35.25 -14.23
C GLU A 162 0.63 -34.29 -13.55
N GLU A 163 1.57 -33.72 -14.31
CA GLU A 163 2.47 -32.67 -13.81
C GLU A 163 1.68 -31.45 -13.31
N ALA A 164 0.59 -31.06 -13.99
CA ALA A 164 -0.28 -29.99 -13.53
C ALA A 164 -0.94 -30.32 -12.17
N GLN A 165 -1.38 -31.57 -11.96
CA GLN A 165 -1.95 -32.01 -10.69
C GLN A 165 -0.91 -31.99 -9.57
N GLU A 166 0.33 -32.42 -9.85
CA GLU A 166 1.44 -32.34 -8.90
C GLU A 166 1.72 -30.90 -8.48
N LEU A 167 1.71 -29.95 -9.43
CA LEU A 167 1.86 -28.53 -9.14
C LEU A 167 0.77 -28.00 -8.22
N VAL A 168 -0.50 -28.37 -8.46
CA VAL A 168 -1.61 -27.99 -7.57
C VAL A 168 -1.39 -28.57 -6.17
N ASN A 169 -1.07 -29.86 -6.06
CA ASN A 169 -0.86 -30.52 -4.77
C ASN A 169 0.28 -29.89 -3.97
N LYS A 170 1.35 -29.48 -4.65
CA LYS A 170 2.53 -28.90 -4.01
C LYS A 170 2.34 -27.43 -3.61
N HIS A 171 1.64 -26.64 -4.41
CA HIS A 171 1.66 -25.18 -4.29
C HIS A 171 0.33 -24.55 -3.85
N ALA A 172 -0.78 -25.28 -3.84
CA ALA A 172 -2.07 -24.76 -3.39
C ALA A 172 -1.99 -24.18 -1.97
N GLY A 173 -2.39 -22.91 -1.81
CA GLY A 173 -2.38 -22.19 -0.54
C GLY A 173 -1.01 -21.59 -0.16
N ASN A 174 0.01 -21.71 -1.01
CA ASN A 174 1.36 -21.20 -0.76
C ASN A 174 1.78 -20.04 -1.68
N GLY A 175 0.94 -19.66 -2.63
CA GLY A 175 1.14 -18.55 -3.56
C GLY A 175 0.50 -17.24 -3.10
N ILE A 176 0.40 -16.31 -4.06
CA ILE A 176 -0.18 -14.97 -3.87
C ILE A 176 -1.69 -15.03 -4.13
N ILE A 177 -2.48 -14.89 -3.07
CA ILE A 177 -3.94 -14.82 -3.14
C ILE A 177 -4.37 -13.56 -3.91
N LYS A 178 -5.29 -13.73 -4.86
CA LYS A 178 -5.83 -12.63 -5.68
C LYS A 178 -7.20 -12.20 -5.17
N PHE A 179 -7.39 -10.89 -5.14
CA PHE A 179 -8.65 -10.24 -4.80
C PHE A 179 -9.21 -9.52 -6.04
N ASN A 180 -10.53 -9.39 -6.11
CA ASN A 180 -11.22 -8.64 -7.15
C ASN A 180 -11.15 -7.12 -6.88
N ARG A 181 -11.70 -6.31 -7.78
CA ARG A 181 -11.73 -4.84 -7.63
C ARG A 181 -12.50 -4.36 -6.39
N SER A 182 -13.41 -5.18 -5.89
CA SER A 182 -14.21 -4.91 -4.68
C SER A 182 -13.48 -5.33 -3.40
N GLY A 183 -12.27 -5.91 -3.48
CA GLY A 183 -11.51 -6.39 -2.34
C GLY A 183 -11.91 -7.77 -1.82
N GLU A 184 -12.76 -8.50 -2.54
CA GLU A 184 -13.16 -9.87 -2.17
C GLU A 184 -12.24 -10.90 -2.83
N TRP A 185 -12.08 -12.06 -2.19
CA TRP A 185 -11.25 -13.13 -2.74
C TRP A 185 -11.77 -13.65 -4.09
N ASP A 186 -10.91 -13.58 -5.11
CA ASP A 186 -11.23 -13.92 -6.51
C ASP A 186 -11.16 -15.44 -6.78
N LYS A 187 -11.04 -16.26 -5.73
CA LYS A 187 -10.86 -17.73 -5.83
C LYS A 187 -9.67 -18.10 -6.72
N LYS A 188 -8.66 -17.24 -6.75
CA LYS A 188 -7.46 -17.39 -7.56
C LYS A 188 -6.23 -17.15 -6.72
N GLU A 189 -5.20 -17.90 -7.05
CA GLU A 189 -3.89 -17.81 -6.45
C GLU A 189 -2.85 -17.83 -7.56
N LEU A 190 -1.87 -16.93 -7.50
CA LEU A 190 -0.76 -16.87 -8.44
C LEU A 190 0.46 -17.56 -7.82
N ILE A 191 1.05 -18.48 -8.59
CA ILE A 191 2.25 -19.23 -8.21
C ILE A 191 3.32 -19.03 -9.27
N GLU A 192 4.56 -18.98 -8.82
CA GLU A 192 5.76 -18.98 -9.63
C GLU A 192 6.61 -20.20 -9.27
N VAL A 193 7.15 -20.88 -10.27
CA VAL A 193 8.03 -22.04 -10.11
C VAL A 193 9.29 -21.88 -10.95
N ASP A 194 10.28 -22.75 -10.76
CA ASP A 194 11.58 -22.62 -11.46
C ASP A 194 11.53 -23.13 -12.92
N LYS A 195 10.55 -23.98 -13.25
CA LYS A 195 10.40 -24.60 -14.58
C LYS A 195 9.33 -23.84 -15.38
N ASN A 196 9.56 -23.64 -16.67
CA ASN A 196 8.50 -23.17 -17.57
C ASN A 196 7.39 -24.22 -17.68
N ILE A 197 6.15 -23.81 -17.40
CA ILE A 197 4.98 -24.69 -17.32
C ILE A 197 4.04 -24.54 -18.52
N GLY A 198 4.18 -23.45 -19.27
CA GLY A 198 3.26 -23.16 -20.37
C GLY A 198 3.55 -21.85 -21.08
N VAL A 199 2.59 -21.45 -21.90
CA VAL A 199 2.62 -20.22 -22.69
C VAL A 199 1.44 -19.36 -22.29
N ASN A 200 1.72 -18.12 -21.87
CA ASN A 200 0.71 -17.09 -21.73
C ASN A 200 0.44 -16.47 -23.11
N VAL A 201 -0.84 -16.35 -23.47
CA VAL A 201 -1.25 -15.68 -24.71
C VAL A 201 -1.92 -14.37 -24.32
N ASN A 202 -1.41 -13.26 -24.85
CA ASN A 202 -2.04 -11.96 -24.68
C ASN A 202 -3.35 -11.91 -25.49
N ASN A 203 -4.48 -11.69 -24.81
CA ASN A 203 -5.80 -11.70 -25.44
C ASN A 203 -6.03 -10.55 -26.45
N ILE A 204 -5.19 -9.51 -26.44
CA ILE A 204 -5.30 -8.36 -27.34
C ILE A 204 -4.35 -8.51 -28.52
N THR A 205 -3.07 -8.77 -28.25
CA THR A 205 -2.01 -8.80 -29.30
C THR A 205 -1.80 -10.18 -29.90
N GLY A 206 -2.28 -11.24 -29.23
CA GLY A 206 -1.98 -12.63 -29.60
C GLY A 206 -0.54 -13.04 -29.32
N GLU A 207 0.26 -12.18 -28.70
CA GLU A 207 1.65 -12.43 -28.34
C GLU A 207 1.75 -13.64 -27.39
N LYS A 208 2.71 -14.51 -27.67
CA LYS A 208 2.93 -15.77 -26.95
C LYS A 208 4.22 -15.66 -26.14
N THR A 209 4.09 -15.71 -24.82
CA THR A 209 5.25 -15.63 -23.91
C THR A 209 5.36 -16.93 -23.11
N LEU A 210 6.53 -17.56 -23.14
CA LEU A 210 6.82 -18.70 -22.28
C LEU A 210 6.82 -18.25 -20.82
N THR A 211 6.22 -19.04 -19.92
CA THR A 211 6.07 -18.65 -18.53
C THR A 211 6.27 -19.81 -17.55
N ASN A 212 6.83 -19.45 -16.41
CA ASN A 212 6.99 -20.26 -15.20
C ASN A 212 5.94 -19.91 -14.13
N LYS A 213 4.97 -19.04 -14.45
CA LYS A 213 3.90 -18.62 -13.55
C LYS A 213 2.55 -19.16 -13.99
N PHE A 214 1.72 -19.50 -13.02
CA PHE A 214 0.36 -19.94 -13.28
C PHE A 214 -0.58 -19.50 -12.18
N LYS A 215 -1.87 -19.41 -12.53
CA LYS A 215 -2.94 -19.21 -11.57
C LYS A 215 -3.63 -20.53 -11.27
N ILE A 216 -3.80 -20.87 -10.00
CA ILE A 216 -4.76 -21.89 -9.58
C ILE A 216 -6.12 -21.22 -9.44
N HIS A 217 -7.13 -21.76 -10.11
CA HIS A 217 -8.51 -21.33 -10.00
C HIS A 217 -9.28 -22.35 -9.15
N TYR A 218 -9.73 -21.92 -7.97
CA TYR A 218 -10.47 -22.75 -7.02
C TYR A 218 -11.97 -22.78 -7.35
N SER A 219 -12.56 -23.97 -7.28
CA SER A 219 -14.01 -24.14 -7.34
C SER A 219 -14.47 -25.35 -6.53
N LYS A 220 -15.77 -25.41 -6.20
CA LYS A 220 -16.34 -26.55 -5.48
C LYS A 220 -16.23 -27.87 -6.26
N THR A 221 -16.27 -27.81 -7.59
CA THR A 221 -16.26 -29.00 -8.46
C THR A 221 -14.86 -29.46 -8.88
N GLY A 222 -13.81 -28.74 -8.46
CA GLY A 222 -12.42 -29.03 -8.83
C GLY A 222 -11.65 -27.79 -9.29
N THR A 223 -10.33 -27.87 -9.31
CA THR A 223 -9.43 -26.78 -9.68
C THR A 223 -9.03 -26.85 -11.16
N HIS A 224 -8.43 -25.80 -11.67
CA HIS A 224 -7.65 -25.86 -12.91
C HIS A 224 -6.56 -24.79 -12.83
N ILE A 225 -5.48 -25.00 -13.60
CA ILE A 225 -4.37 -24.06 -13.68
C ILE A 225 -4.32 -23.39 -15.05
N VAL A 226 -3.96 -22.10 -15.03
CA VAL A 226 -3.86 -21.27 -16.24
C VAL A 226 -2.52 -20.55 -16.25
N PRO A 227 -1.71 -20.67 -17.31
CA PRO A 227 -0.46 -19.90 -17.44
C PRO A 227 -0.69 -18.39 -17.35
N ALA A 228 0.17 -17.70 -16.60
CA ALA A 228 0.07 -16.28 -16.29
C ALA A 228 1.42 -15.56 -16.53
N LEU A 229 1.40 -14.23 -16.47
CA LEU A 229 2.59 -13.37 -16.44
C LEU A 229 2.78 -12.79 -15.02
#